data_AF-A0A924P5W7-F1
#
_entry.id   AF-A0A924P5W7-F1
#
_cell.length_a   1.000
_cell.length_b   1.000
_cell.length_c   1.000
_cell.angle_alpha   90.00
_cell.angle_beta   90.00
_cell.angle_gamma   90.00
#
_symmetry.space_group_name_H-M   'P 1'
#
loop_
_entity.id
_entity.type
_entity.pdbx_description
1 polymer ?
#
loop_
_entity_poly.entity_id
_entity_poly.type
_entity_poly.pdbx_seq_one_letter_code
_entity_poly.pdbx_strand_id
1 'polypeptide(L)'
;MATQRETVRLLCKSIITRLENHKAISFPPRLRQIVQDEVFGLVGPYILTDEDLKERALAKVGARADLLQDSAFTESDQFKTAKSMVRATFGDDVLNGFYFQKSLKIVAHTIAEYLMRSSHIDDVYETDDDLEKQIVEVVQKFNPADLH
;
A
#
# COMPACT_ATOMS: atom_id res chain seq x y z
N MET A 1 7.70 1.03 13.94
CA MET A 1 7.10 -0.30 13.72
C MET A 1 7.35 -0.70 12.28
N ALA A 2 7.61 -1.99 11.99
CA ALA A 2 7.66 -2.46 10.61
C ALA A 2 6.24 -2.58 10.07
N THR A 3 6.00 -2.11 8.85
CA THR A 3 4.70 -2.30 8.19
C THR A 3 4.52 -3.77 7.82
N GLN A 4 3.30 -4.26 7.97
CA GLN A 4 2.89 -5.64 7.64
C GLN A 4 1.67 -5.58 6.72
N ARG A 5 1.26 -6.74 6.19
CA ARG A 5 0.11 -6.82 5.30
C ARG A 5 -1.18 -6.28 5.93
N GLU A 6 -1.35 -6.49 7.24
CA GLU A 6 -2.48 -5.93 7.99
C GLU A 6 -2.47 -4.40 8.01
N THR A 7 -1.30 -3.77 8.01
CA THR A 7 -1.16 -2.30 7.94
C THR A 7 -1.71 -1.76 6.60
N VAL A 8 -1.56 -2.50 5.50
CA VAL A 8 -2.15 -2.14 4.20
C VAL A 8 -3.69 -2.23 4.24
N ARG A 9 -4.23 -3.25 4.92
CA ARG A 9 -5.68 -3.36 5.15
C ARG A 9 -6.21 -2.20 5.98
N LEU A 10 -5.49 -1.80 7.03
CA LEU A 10 -5.82 -0.63 7.84
C LEU A 10 -5.77 0.68 7.05
N LEU A 11 -4.82 0.83 6.12
CA LEU A 11 -4.78 1.94 5.19
C LEU A 11 -6.03 1.98 4.31
N CYS A 12 -6.39 0.85 3.67
CA CYS A 12 -7.59 0.76 2.82
C CYS A 12 -8.87 1.07 3.61
N LYS A 13 -8.98 0.55 4.83
CA LYS A 13 -10.05 0.89 5.76
C LYS A 13 -10.08 2.39 6.07
N SER A 14 -8.92 3.00 6.35
CA SER A 14 -8.83 4.44 6.65
C SER A 14 -9.30 5.30 5.48
N ILE A 15 -8.95 4.94 4.24
CA ILE A 15 -9.41 5.61 3.02
C ILE A 15 -10.94 5.58 2.95
N ILE A 16 -11.54 4.39 3.00
CA ILE A 16 -13.01 4.25 2.91
C ILE A 16 -13.71 4.97 4.06
N THR A 17 -13.23 4.82 5.29
CA THR A 17 -13.83 5.48 6.46
C THR A 17 -13.75 7.00 6.37
N ARG A 18 -12.66 7.57 5.86
CA ARG A 18 -12.56 9.03 5.69
C ARG A 18 -13.47 9.55 4.57
N LEU A 19 -13.54 8.84 3.44
CA LEU A 19 -14.47 9.19 2.36
C LEU A 19 -15.94 9.11 2.81
N GLU A 20 -16.30 8.08 3.58
CA GLU A 20 -17.63 7.94 4.20
C GLU A 20 -17.91 9.10 5.17
N ASN A 21 -16.94 9.43 6.05
CA ASN A 21 -17.09 10.52 7.02
C ASN A 21 -17.20 11.91 6.37
N HIS A 22 -16.52 12.12 5.24
CA HIS A 22 -16.60 13.35 4.45
C HIS A 22 -17.88 13.41 3.60
N LYS A 23 -18.70 12.35 3.61
CA LYS A 23 -19.88 12.20 2.77
C LYS A 23 -19.55 12.26 1.28
N ALA A 24 -18.35 11.81 0.90
CA ALA A 24 -17.97 11.68 -0.51
C ALA A 24 -18.61 10.43 -1.15
N ILE A 25 -18.81 9.38 -0.35
CA ILE A 25 -19.47 8.13 -0.75
C ILE A 25 -20.51 7.70 0.29
N SER A 26 -21.53 6.97 -0.16
CA SER A 26 -22.54 6.35 0.68
C SER A 26 -22.77 4.89 0.26
N PHE A 27 -22.89 4.01 1.24
CA PHE A 27 -23.22 2.60 1.05
C PHE A 27 -23.83 2.00 2.33
N PRO A 28 -24.54 0.86 2.25
CA PRO A 28 -25.16 0.26 3.41
C PRO A 28 -24.09 -0.23 4.39
N PRO A 29 -24.22 0.00 5.71
CA PRO A 29 -23.19 -0.37 6.69
C PRO A 29 -22.80 -1.86 6.67
N ARG A 30 -23.72 -2.74 6.24
CA ARG A 30 -23.47 -4.18 6.04
C ARG A 30 -22.46 -4.50 4.94
N LEU A 31 -22.30 -3.63 3.95
CA LEU A 31 -21.36 -3.80 2.84
C LEU A 31 -19.97 -3.24 3.16
N ARG A 32 -19.79 -2.57 4.31
CA ARG A 32 -18.52 -1.91 4.67
C ARG A 32 -17.32 -2.86 4.59
N GLN A 33 -17.47 -4.08 5.11
CA GLN A 33 -16.41 -5.08 5.07
C GLN A 33 -16.10 -5.51 3.63
N ILE A 34 -17.15 -5.73 2.81
CA ILE A 34 -17.00 -6.13 1.41
C ILE A 34 -16.26 -5.04 0.62
N VAL A 35 -16.68 -3.78 0.74
CA VAL A 35 -16.05 -2.65 0.07
C VAL A 35 -14.57 -2.51 0.47
N GLN A 36 -14.26 -2.69 1.76
CA GLN A 36 -12.87 -2.63 2.25
C GLN A 36 -12.02 -3.78 1.70
N ASP A 37 -12.56 -4.99 1.65
CA ASP A 37 -11.86 -6.17 1.14
C ASP A 37 -11.67 -6.10 -0.39
N GLU A 38 -12.64 -5.57 -1.13
CA GLU A 38 -12.54 -5.35 -2.59
C GLU A 38 -11.48 -4.30 -2.92
N VAL A 39 -11.47 -3.15 -2.20
CA VAL A 39 -10.42 -2.14 -2.36
C VAL A 39 -9.06 -2.72 -2.03
N PHE A 40 -8.93 -3.47 -0.93
CA PHE A 40 -7.68 -4.14 -0.59
C PHE A 40 -7.25 -5.16 -1.66
N GLY A 41 -8.18 -5.90 -2.26
CA GLY A 41 -7.91 -6.82 -3.37
C GLY A 41 -7.40 -6.11 -4.62
N LEU A 42 -7.91 -4.91 -4.90
CA LEU A 42 -7.51 -4.10 -6.07
C LEU A 42 -6.14 -3.45 -5.90
N VAL A 43 -5.93 -2.75 -4.77
CA VAL A 43 -4.70 -1.96 -4.60
C VAL A 43 -3.63 -2.65 -3.78
N GLY A 44 -4.00 -3.59 -2.92
CA GLY A 44 -3.08 -4.27 -2.04
C GLY A 44 -1.88 -4.88 -2.77
N PRO A 45 -2.01 -5.58 -3.90
CA PRO A 45 -0.86 -6.14 -4.63
C PRO A 45 0.17 -5.11 -5.08
N TYR A 46 -0.24 -3.84 -5.25
CA TYR A 46 0.65 -2.75 -5.64
C TYR A 46 1.32 -2.06 -4.45
N ILE A 47 0.95 -2.40 -3.22
CA ILE A 47 1.52 -1.80 -2.00
C ILE A 47 2.32 -2.86 -1.26
N LEU A 48 3.63 -2.69 -1.22
CA LEU A 48 4.55 -3.52 -0.46
C LEU A 48 4.82 -2.93 0.90
N THR A 49 5.18 -3.82 1.82
CA THR A 49 5.48 -3.50 3.22
C THR A 49 6.95 -3.76 3.53
N ASP A 50 7.41 -3.35 4.71
CA ASP A 50 8.75 -3.64 5.19
C ASP A 50 9.00 -5.15 5.31
N GLU A 51 7.97 -5.92 5.63
CA GLU A 51 7.99 -7.39 5.66
C GLU A 51 8.19 -7.97 4.25
N ASP A 52 7.39 -7.52 3.28
CA ASP A 52 7.55 -7.96 1.87
C ASP A 52 8.94 -7.61 1.32
N LEU A 53 9.48 -6.44 1.69
CA LEU A 53 10.83 -6.05 1.31
C LEU A 53 11.90 -6.93 1.94
N LYS A 54 11.74 -7.28 3.23
CA LYS A 54 12.66 -8.16 3.93
C LYS A 54 12.67 -9.54 3.26
N GLU A 55 11.50 -10.09 2.96
CA GLU A 55 11.38 -11.38 2.26
C GLU A 55 12.01 -11.34 0.87
N ARG A 56 11.73 -10.29 0.08
CA ARG A 56 12.34 -10.12 -1.25
C ARG A 56 13.86 -9.94 -1.19
N ALA A 57 14.36 -9.23 -0.19
CA ALA A 57 15.80 -9.07 0.03
C ALA A 57 16.44 -10.42 0.40
N LEU A 58 15.84 -11.18 1.30
CA LEU A 58 16.29 -12.54 1.66
C LEU A 58 16.27 -13.48 0.46
N ALA A 59 15.21 -13.45 -0.35
CA ALA A 59 15.12 -14.25 -1.57
C ALA A 59 16.23 -13.90 -2.58
N LYS A 60 16.55 -12.60 -2.74
CA LYS A 60 17.66 -12.16 -3.61
C LYS A 60 19.04 -12.57 -3.09
N VAL A 61 19.24 -12.58 -1.77
CA VAL A 61 20.50 -13.06 -1.15
C VAL A 61 20.60 -14.58 -1.30
N GLY A 62 19.55 -15.32 -0.99
CA GLY A 62 19.50 -16.78 -1.14
C GLY A 62 19.71 -17.24 -2.58
N ALA A 63 19.07 -16.58 -3.55
CA ALA A 63 19.30 -16.85 -4.98
C ALA A 63 20.70 -16.48 -5.49
N ARG A 64 21.44 -15.65 -4.74
CA ARG A 64 22.84 -15.31 -5.01
C ARG A 64 23.81 -16.05 -4.09
N ALA A 65 23.35 -16.89 -3.17
CA ALA A 65 24.20 -17.60 -2.22
C ALA A 65 25.25 -18.47 -2.95
N ASP A 66 24.88 -19.06 -4.08
CA ASP A 66 25.79 -19.83 -4.94
C ASP A 66 26.87 -18.96 -5.63
N LEU A 67 26.63 -17.65 -5.80
CA LEU A 67 27.58 -16.69 -6.38
C LEU A 67 28.40 -15.95 -5.31
N LEU A 68 27.98 -16.02 -4.05
CA LEU A 68 28.54 -15.23 -2.93
C LEU A 68 29.60 -15.99 -2.11
N GLN A 69 29.87 -17.26 -2.43
CA GLN A 69 30.94 -18.04 -1.78
C GLN A 69 32.34 -17.40 -1.91
N ASP A 70 32.55 -16.54 -2.92
CA ASP A 70 33.84 -15.87 -3.17
C ASP A 70 33.94 -14.45 -2.56
N SER A 71 32.91 -13.95 -1.90
CA SER A 71 32.88 -12.56 -1.41
C SER A 71 33.10 -12.51 0.10
N ALA A 72 34.16 -11.83 0.56
CA ALA A 72 34.48 -11.57 1.97
C ALA A 72 33.49 -10.63 2.71
N PHE A 73 32.21 -10.64 2.31
CA PHE A 73 31.14 -9.87 2.91
C PHE A 73 30.39 -10.70 3.94
N THR A 74 30.24 -10.20 5.16
CA THR A 74 29.38 -10.82 6.17
C THR A 74 27.92 -10.85 5.70
N GLU A 75 27.17 -11.90 6.03
CA GLU A 75 25.74 -12.06 5.66
C GLU A 75 24.90 -10.82 6.04
N SER A 76 25.27 -10.15 7.13
CA SER A 76 24.63 -8.91 7.60
C SER A 76 24.81 -7.73 6.63
N ASP A 77 25.98 -7.58 6.01
CA ASP A 77 26.26 -6.52 5.05
C ASP A 77 25.66 -6.81 3.68
N GLN A 78 25.60 -8.09 3.30
CA GLN A 78 24.89 -8.53 2.10
C GLN A 78 23.39 -8.24 2.21
N PHE A 79 22.78 -8.52 3.36
CA PHE A 79 21.37 -8.21 3.62
C PHE A 79 21.07 -6.71 3.58
N LYS A 80 21.93 -5.87 4.19
CA LYS A 80 21.77 -4.40 4.13
C LYS A 80 21.84 -3.87 2.71
N THR A 81 22.79 -4.38 1.91
CA THR A 81 22.95 -3.98 0.51
C THR A 81 21.79 -4.48 -0.35
N ALA A 82 21.32 -5.72 -0.16
CA ALA A 82 20.16 -6.24 -0.86
C ALA A 82 18.89 -5.43 -0.54
N LYS A 83 18.69 -5.08 0.74
CA LYS A 83 17.58 -4.23 1.17
C LYS A 83 17.67 -2.82 0.54
N SER A 84 18.85 -2.21 0.49
CA SER A 84 19.03 -0.89 -0.14
C SER A 84 18.78 -0.94 -1.64
N MET A 85 19.23 -1.98 -2.34
CA MET A 85 18.96 -2.17 -3.78
C MET A 85 17.47 -2.35 -4.08
N VAL A 86 16.77 -3.14 -3.27
CA VAL A 86 15.31 -3.32 -3.44
C VAL A 86 14.58 -2.02 -3.09
N ARG A 87 15.03 -1.26 -2.09
CA ARG A 87 14.46 0.06 -1.81
C ARG A 87 14.71 1.06 -2.94
N ALA A 88 15.88 1.01 -3.56
CA ALA A 88 16.24 1.89 -4.69
C ALA A 88 15.34 1.69 -5.92
N THR A 89 14.74 0.50 -6.10
CA THR A 89 13.76 0.28 -7.18
C THR A 89 12.42 0.99 -6.99
N PHE A 90 12.13 1.51 -5.78
CA PHE A 90 10.87 2.20 -5.48
C PHE A 90 11.00 3.73 -5.43
N GLY A 91 12.20 4.29 -5.58
CA GLY A 91 12.41 5.74 -5.74
C GLY A 91 11.67 6.61 -4.70
N ASP A 92 10.86 7.55 -5.20
CA ASP A 92 10.03 8.48 -4.43
C ASP A 92 8.67 7.90 -4.01
N ASP A 93 8.32 6.69 -4.46
CA ASP A 93 7.07 6.00 -4.15
C ASP A 93 7.16 5.25 -2.80
N VAL A 94 7.83 5.87 -1.82
CA VAL A 94 8.00 5.35 -0.45
C VAL A 94 7.35 6.31 0.54
N LEU A 95 6.34 5.82 1.25
CA LEU A 95 5.60 6.64 2.20
C LEU A 95 5.29 5.83 3.47
N ASN A 96 5.78 6.30 4.62
CA ASN A 96 5.48 5.74 5.95
C ASN A 96 5.68 4.22 6.06
N GLY A 97 6.67 3.67 5.35
CA GLY A 97 6.95 2.23 5.33
C GLY A 97 6.13 1.42 4.33
N PHE A 98 5.33 2.08 3.49
CA PHE A 98 4.74 1.50 2.29
C PHE A 98 5.60 1.81 1.07
N TYR A 99 5.74 0.83 0.20
CA TYR A 99 6.50 0.93 -1.05
C TYR A 99 5.54 0.62 -2.19
N PHE A 100 5.19 1.64 -2.97
CA PHE A 100 4.19 1.50 -4.02
C PHE A 100 4.88 1.05 -5.32
N GLN A 101 4.35 0.00 -5.95
CA GLN A 101 4.81 -0.50 -7.25
C GLN A 101 4.30 0.33 -8.42
N LYS A 102 3.27 1.15 -8.17
CA LYS A 102 2.67 2.11 -9.09
C LYS A 102 2.64 3.46 -8.39
N SER A 103 2.65 4.54 -9.17
CA SER A 103 2.55 5.87 -8.58
C SER A 103 1.28 6.01 -7.73
N LEU A 104 1.36 6.80 -6.66
CA LEU A 104 0.23 7.01 -5.76
C LEU A 104 -1.01 7.54 -6.50
N LYS A 105 -0.82 8.32 -7.56
CA LYS A 105 -1.90 8.78 -8.45
C LYS A 105 -2.65 7.62 -9.10
N ILE A 106 -1.93 6.61 -9.62
CA ILE A 106 -2.58 5.44 -10.25
C ILE A 106 -3.34 4.62 -9.20
N VAL A 107 -2.79 4.50 -7.99
CA VAL A 107 -3.47 3.81 -6.89
C VAL A 107 -4.76 4.54 -6.51
N ALA A 108 -4.71 5.87 -6.37
CA ALA A 108 -5.88 6.69 -6.08
C ALA A 108 -6.94 6.60 -7.19
N HIS A 109 -6.52 6.70 -8.45
CA HIS A 109 -7.39 6.55 -9.61
C HIS A 109 -8.10 5.18 -9.63
N THR A 110 -7.37 4.10 -9.32
CA THR A 110 -7.94 2.74 -9.26
C THR A 110 -9.05 2.62 -8.21
N ILE A 111 -8.86 3.28 -7.05
CA ILE A 111 -9.86 3.29 -5.98
C ILE A 111 -11.06 4.15 -6.38
N ALA A 112 -10.83 5.35 -6.92
CA ALA A 112 -11.90 6.24 -7.38
C ALA A 112 -12.75 5.57 -8.47
N GLU A 113 -12.13 4.94 -9.46
CA GLU A 113 -12.83 4.20 -10.51
C GLU A 113 -13.67 3.05 -9.94
N TYR A 114 -13.15 2.31 -8.95
CA TYR A 114 -13.93 1.30 -8.25
C TYR A 114 -15.14 1.91 -7.53
N LEU A 115 -14.97 3.02 -6.81
CA LEU A 115 -16.07 3.68 -6.09
C LEU A 115 -17.19 4.15 -7.03
N MET A 116 -16.82 4.64 -8.22
CA MET A 116 -17.77 5.12 -9.23
C MET A 116 -18.52 4.00 -9.96
N ARG A 117 -17.94 2.79 -10.04
CA ARG A 117 -18.49 1.67 -10.83
C ARG A 117 -19.07 0.54 -9.99
N SER A 118 -18.73 0.46 -8.71
CA SER A 118 -19.11 -0.66 -7.86
C SER A 118 -20.61 -0.65 -7.55
N SER A 119 -21.27 -1.79 -7.72
CA SER A 119 -22.66 -2.00 -7.30
C SER A 119 -22.84 -2.04 -5.77
N HIS A 120 -21.74 -2.05 -5.01
CA HIS A 120 -21.75 -2.00 -3.55
C HIS A 120 -21.75 -0.57 -3.00
N ILE A 121 -21.57 0.43 -3.87
CA ILE A 121 -21.66 1.86 -3.54
C ILE A 121 -23.02 2.36 -4.00
N ASP A 122 -23.79 2.97 -3.09
CA ASP A 122 -25.12 3.48 -3.39
C ASP A 122 -25.02 4.82 -4.13
N ASP A 123 -24.27 5.76 -3.55
CA ASP A 123 -24.09 7.11 -4.10
C ASP A 123 -22.63 7.55 -3.98
N VAL A 124 -22.17 8.27 -5.00
CA VAL A 124 -20.92 9.02 -4.99
C VAL A 124 -21.24 10.50 -5.24
N TYR A 125 -20.85 11.36 -4.30
CA TYR A 125 -21.22 12.78 -4.30
C TYR A 125 -20.10 13.69 -4.80
N GLU A 126 -18.94 13.14 -5.13
CA GLU A 126 -17.76 13.88 -5.59
C GLU A 126 -17.33 13.49 -6.99
N THR A 127 -16.52 14.36 -7.60
CA THR A 127 -15.90 14.08 -8.90
C THR A 127 -14.72 13.13 -8.75
N ASP A 128 -14.38 12.43 -9.84
CA ASP A 128 -13.20 11.53 -9.89
C ASP A 128 -11.93 12.25 -9.41
N ASP A 129 -11.70 13.48 -9.88
CA ASP A 129 -10.53 14.28 -9.53
C ASP A 129 -10.48 14.63 -8.03
N ASP A 130 -11.63 14.89 -7.41
CA ASP A 130 -11.69 15.26 -5.99
C ASP A 130 -11.57 14.02 -5.10
N LEU A 131 -12.16 12.88 -5.49
CA LEU A 131 -11.92 11.59 -4.84
C LEU A 131 -10.44 11.21 -4.88
N GLU A 132 -9.80 11.32 -6.03
CA GLU A 132 -8.37 11.03 -6.17
C GLU A 132 -7.53 11.88 -5.22
N LYS A 133 -7.77 13.20 -5.16
CA LYS A 133 -7.07 14.10 -4.23
C LYS A 133 -7.28 13.68 -2.79
N GLN A 134 -8.52 13.39 -2.38
CA GLN A 134 -8.82 12.94 -1.03
C GLN A 134 -8.10 11.65 -0.70
N ILE A 135 -8.13 10.65 -1.59
CA ILE A 135 -7.44 9.37 -1.39
C ILE A 135 -5.93 9.60 -1.21
N VAL A 136 -5.31 10.41 -2.08
CA VAL A 136 -3.89 10.78 -1.96
C VAL A 136 -3.59 11.43 -0.61
N GLU A 137 -4.42 12.38 -0.18
CA GLU A 137 -4.25 13.04 1.12
C GLU A 137 -4.37 12.07 2.30
N VAL A 138 -5.33 11.14 2.25
CA VAL A 138 -5.49 10.13 3.29
C VAL A 138 -4.25 9.25 3.36
N VAL A 139 -3.73 8.80 2.21
CA VAL A 139 -2.53 7.98 2.16
C VAL A 139 -1.33 8.74 2.71
N GLN A 140 -1.12 10.00 2.30
CA GLN A 140 -0.04 10.89 2.79
C GLN A 140 -0.09 11.12 4.29
N LYS A 141 -1.29 11.30 4.85
CA LYS A 141 -1.52 11.54 6.29
C LYS A 141 -1.58 10.25 7.11
N PHE A 142 -1.62 9.08 6.47
CA PHE A 142 -1.71 7.81 7.17
C PHE A 142 -0.37 7.45 7.79
N ASN A 143 -0.34 7.39 9.12
CA ASN A 143 0.83 6.98 9.87
C ASN A 143 0.54 5.66 10.60
N PRO A 144 1.23 4.57 10.28
CA PRO A 144 1.10 3.29 10.96
C PRO A 144 1.36 3.36 12.47
N ALA A 145 2.16 4.34 12.92
CA ALA A 145 2.49 4.50 14.34
C ALA A 145 1.34 5.08 15.18
N ASP A 146 0.32 5.68 14.54
CA ASP A 146 -0.81 6.29 15.24
C ASP A 146 -1.99 5.30 15.43
N LEU A 147 -1.80 4.02 15.07
CA LEU A 147 -2.80 2.95 15.16
C LEU A 147 -2.89 2.30 16.55
N HIS A 148 -2.51 3.03 17.61
CA HIS A 148 -2.49 2.56 19.00
C HIS A 148 -3.86 2.61 19.69
#